data_AF-A0A1I0X846-F1
#
_entry.id   AF-A0A1I0X846-F1
#
_cell.length_a   1.000
_cell.length_b   1.000
_cell.length_c   1.000
_cell.angle_alpha   90.00
_cell.angle_beta   90.00
_cell.angle_gamma   90.00
#
_symmetry.space_group_name_H-M   'P 1'
#
loop_
_entity.id
_entity.type
_entity.pdbx_description
1 polymer ?
#
loop_
_entity_poly.entity_id
_entity_poly.type
_entity_poly.pdbx_seq_one_letter_code
_entity_poly.pdbx_strand_id
1 'polypeptide(L)'
;MIADYLEADRMTADLHRIGIDPPIDASAYDLIFLGTFTWEMGATPDEVKDFVLEIGYKPNNVALFGTGDTQFGGDDLFCLAVDKLAAFYESRWPGLKIEQSPRGSQELIVEKWLEGVLHHVKSLA
;
A
#
# COMPACT_ATOMS: atom_id res chain seq x y z
N MET A 1 1.46 -8.24 -9.59
CA MET A 1 2.75 -8.46 -8.89
C MET A 1 2.55 -8.77 -7.40
N ILE A 2 1.96 -7.89 -6.59
CA ILE A 2 1.71 -8.19 -5.15
C ILE A 2 0.77 -9.41 -5.00
N ALA A 3 -0.42 -9.37 -5.61
CA ALA A 3 -1.36 -10.49 -5.55
C ALA A 3 -0.74 -11.81 -6.03
N ASP A 4 -0.07 -11.80 -7.20
CA ASP A 4 0.62 -12.98 -7.74
C ASP A 4 1.67 -13.53 -6.77
N TYR A 5 2.41 -12.67 -6.07
CA TYR A 5 3.40 -13.08 -5.06
C TYR A 5 2.73 -13.73 -3.85
N LEU A 6 1.62 -13.16 -3.36
CA LEU A 6 0.84 -13.72 -2.25
C LEU A 6 0.27 -15.10 -2.60
N GLU A 7 -0.27 -15.26 -3.81
CA GLU A 7 -0.75 -16.54 -4.32
C GLU A 7 0.37 -17.58 -4.41
N ALA A 8 1.55 -17.19 -4.91
CA ALA A 8 2.73 -18.07 -4.97
C ALA A 8 3.20 -18.52 -3.57
N ASP A 9 3.05 -17.66 -2.56
CA ASP A 9 3.30 -17.93 -1.15
C ASP A 9 2.13 -18.65 -0.44
N ARG A 10 1.11 -19.06 -1.19
CA ARG A 10 -0.10 -19.78 -0.74
C ARG A 10 -0.97 -19.01 0.26
N MET A 11 -0.97 -17.68 0.16
CA MET A 11 -1.90 -16.84 0.88
C MET A 11 -3.19 -16.67 0.09
N THR A 12 -4.32 -16.52 0.80
CA THR A 12 -5.57 -16.08 0.20
C THR A 12 -5.56 -14.55 0.12
N ALA A 13 -5.79 -14.01 -1.06
CA ALA A 13 -5.79 -12.56 -1.29
C ALA A 13 -7.06 -12.15 -2.03
N ASP A 14 -7.66 -11.06 -1.56
CA ASP A 14 -8.75 -10.37 -2.26
C ASP A 14 -8.20 -9.08 -2.87
N LEU A 15 -8.70 -8.72 -4.06
CA LEU A 15 -8.42 -7.44 -4.69
C LEU A 15 -9.66 -6.55 -4.59
N HIS A 16 -9.51 -5.40 -3.93
CA HIS A 16 -10.55 -4.38 -3.80
C HIS A 16 -10.12 -3.09 -4.51
N ARG A 17 -10.97 -2.58 -5.41
CA ARG A 17 -10.77 -1.32 -6.13
C ARG A 17 -11.51 -0.19 -5.41
N ILE A 18 -10.73 0.65 -4.75
CA ILE A 18 -11.20 1.85 -4.06
C ILE A 18 -12.03 2.72 -5.01
N GLY A 19 -13.22 3.12 -4.56
CA GLY A 19 -14.15 3.95 -5.33
C GLY A 19 -14.96 3.21 -6.41
N ILE A 20 -14.79 1.89 -6.54
CA ILE A 20 -15.53 1.07 -7.53
C ILE A 20 -16.26 -0.08 -6.84
N ASP A 21 -15.56 -0.84 -6.01
CA ASP A 21 -16.09 -2.04 -5.38
C ASP A 21 -16.88 -1.70 -4.09
N PRO A 22 -17.83 -2.55 -3.66
CA PRO A 22 -18.61 -2.29 -2.46
C PRO A 22 -17.76 -2.33 -1.18
N PRO A 23 -18.26 -1.76 -0.07
CA PRO A 23 -17.56 -1.74 1.20
C PRO A 23 -17.07 -3.12 1.67
N ILE A 24 -15.91 -3.13 2.32
CA ILE A 24 -15.30 -4.34 2.89
C ILE A 24 -15.28 -4.27 4.42
N ASP A 25 -15.23 -5.44 5.05
CA ASP A 25 -14.91 -5.56 6.47
C ASP A 25 -13.38 -5.72 6.63
N ALA A 26 -12.69 -4.63 6.97
CA ALA A 26 -11.24 -4.66 7.18
C ALA A 26 -10.81 -5.59 8.33
N SER A 27 -11.71 -5.97 9.24
CA SER A 27 -11.38 -6.86 10.36
C SER A 27 -11.26 -8.33 9.95
N ALA A 28 -11.72 -8.67 8.75
CA ALA A 28 -11.61 -10.01 8.19
C ALA A 28 -10.20 -10.35 7.65
N TYR A 29 -9.29 -9.38 7.60
CA TYR A 29 -7.98 -9.53 6.98
C TYR A 29 -6.85 -9.52 8.01
N ASP A 30 -5.94 -10.50 7.91
CA ASP A 30 -4.71 -10.55 8.72
C ASP A 30 -3.70 -9.47 8.33
N LEU A 31 -3.71 -9.06 7.06
CA LEU A 31 -2.82 -8.07 6.47
C LEU A 31 -3.55 -7.32 5.35
N ILE A 32 -3.42 -6.00 5.32
CA ILE A 32 -4.00 -5.14 4.28
C ILE A 32 -2.88 -4.44 3.52
N PHE A 33 -2.82 -4.66 2.21
CA PHE A 33 -1.97 -3.87 1.32
C PHE A 33 -2.79 -2.72 0.73
N LEU A 34 -2.53 -1.49 1.18
CA LEU A 34 -3.23 -0.30 0.70
C LEU A 34 -2.37 0.46 -0.31
N GLY A 35 -2.81 0.41 -1.57
CA GLY A 35 -2.18 1.10 -2.69
C GLY A 35 -2.71 2.51 -2.88
N THR A 36 -1.83 3.48 -3.14
CA THR A 36 -2.23 4.84 -3.48
C THR A 36 -1.28 5.48 -4.49
N PHE A 37 -1.80 6.40 -5.28
CA PHE A 37 -1.00 7.35 -6.06
C PHE A 37 -1.11 8.73 -5.40
N THR A 38 -0.26 9.68 -5.82
CA THR A 38 -0.21 11.02 -5.21
C THR A 38 -0.75 12.07 -6.18
N TRP A 39 -1.67 12.92 -5.72
CA TRP A 39 -2.25 14.03 -6.48
C TRP A 39 -1.57 15.36 -6.17
N GLU A 40 -1.66 16.30 -7.12
CA GLU A 40 -1.28 17.71 -6.93
C GLU A 40 0.08 17.88 -6.22
N MET A 41 0.14 18.76 -5.21
CA MET A 41 1.33 19.00 -4.39
C MET A 41 1.42 18.00 -3.23
N GLY A 42 1.34 16.70 -3.54
CA GLY A 42 1.53 15.64 -2.56
C GLY A 42 0.26 15.21 -1.80
N ALA A 43 -0.93 15.48 -2.32
CA ALA A 43 -2.21 15.14 -1.70
C ALA A 43 -2.53 13.64 -1.83
N THR A 44 -3.17 13.10 -0.79
CA THR A 44 -3.84 11.79 -0.85
C THR A 44 -5.14 11.95 -1.65
N PRO A 45 -5.44 11.05 -2.61
CA PRO A 45 -6.70 11.08 -3.36
C PRO A 45 -7.94 11.04 -2.46
N ASP A 46 -8.99 11.73 -2.88
CA ASP A 46 -10.23 11.83 -2.09
C ASP A 46 -10.92 10.48 -1.97
N GLU A 47 -10.88 9.64 -3.02
CA GLU A 47 -11.43 8.28 -2.98
C GLU A 47 -10.74 7.42 -1.92
N VAL A 48 -9.44 7.64 -1.69
CA VAL A 48 -8.68 6.94 -0.64
C VAL A 48 -9.07 7.47 0.74
N LYS A 49 -9.33 8.76 0.90
CA LYS A 49 -9.80 9.33 2.16
C LYS A 49 -11.21 8.84 2.50
N ASP A 50 -12.09 8.78 1.51
CA ASP A 50 -13.46 8.26 1.66
C ASP A 50 -13.43 6.78 2.05
N PHE A 51 -12.56 5.98 1.42
CA PHE A 51 -12.33 4.59 1.81
C PHE A 51 -11.83 4.47 3.26
N VAL A 52 -10.84 5.27 3.67
CA VAL A 52 -10.34 5.30 5.05
C VAL A 52 -11.46 5.64 6.04
N LEU A 53 -12.34 6.59 5.69
CA LEU A 53 -13.49 6.98 6.49
C LEU A 53 -14.53 5.86 6.58
N GLU A 54 -14.78 5.15 5.48
CA GLU A 54 -15.72 4.04 5.39
C GLU A 54 -15.29 2.87 6.28
N ILE A 55 -13.99 2.56 6.36
CA ILE A 55 -13.46 1.57 7.31
C ILE A 55 -13.79 1.97 8.76
N GLY A 56 -13.82 3.27 9.07
CA GLY A 56 -14.33 3.80 10.34
C GLY A 56 -13.42 3.57 11.56
N TYR A 57 -12.31 2.85 11.42
CA TYR A 57 -11.26 2.71 12.41
C TYR A 57 -9.87 2.63 11.76
N LYS A 58 -8.82 2.50 12.56
CA LYS A 58 -7.43 2.37 12.09
C LYS A 58 -6.91 0.95 12.35
N PRO A 59 -6.97 0.02 11.36
CA PRO A 59 -6.28 -1.25 11.47
C PRO A 59 -4.78 -1.02 11.64
N ASN A 60 -4.11 -1.86 12.44
CA ASN A 60 -2.68 -1.77 12.74
C ASN A 60 -1.82 -2.73 11.89
N ASN A 61 -2.44 -3.33 10.88
CA ASN A 61 -1.89 -4.34 9.96
C ASN A 61 -1.95 -3.84 8.50
N VAL A 62 -1.72 -2.55 8.28
CA VAL A 62 -1.74 -1.93 6.96
C VAL A 62 -0.31 -1.71 6.45
N ALA A 63 0.02 -2.29 5.31
CA ALA A 63 1.25 -2.05 4.55
C ALA A 63 0.95 -1.14 3.35
N LEU A 64 1.70 -0.04 3.20
CA LEU A 64 1.41 0.99 2.21
C LEU A 64 2.34 0.84 1.00
N PHE A 65 1.78 0.98 -0.19
CA PHE A 65 2.56 1.05 -1.42
C PHE A 65 2.00 2.08 -2.38
N GLY A 66 2.83 2.55 -3.30
CA GLY A 66 2.40 3.48 -4.32
C GLY A 66 3.39 3.63 -5.45
N THR A 67 2.86 4.12 -6.58
CA THR A 67 3.67 4.61 -7.68
C THR A 67 3.57 6.13 -7.74
N GLY A 68 4.66 6.76 -8.15
CA GLY A 68 4.75 8.21 -8.32
C GLY A 68 5.78 8.55 -9.38
N ASP A 69 5.99 9.83 -9.60
CA ASP A 69 6.96 10.30 -10.58
C ASP A 69 7.76 11.47 -10.01
N THR A 70 9.07 11.27 -9.86
CA THR A 70 9.99 12.26 -9.27
C THR A 70 10.09 13.55 -10.08
N GLN A 71 9.61 13.58 -11.33
CA GLN A 71 9.56 14.81 -12.12
C GLN A 71 8.58 15.84 -11.55
N PHE A 72 7.58 15.40 -10.76
CA PHE A 72 6.59 16.28 -10.13
C PHE A 72 6.99 16.64 -8.70
N GLY A 73 7.98 17.54 -8.57
CA GLY A 73 8.40 18.07 -7.27
C GLY A 73 9.48 17.28 -6.54
N GLY A 74 10.19 16.39 -7.26
CA GLY A 74 11.34 15.67 -6.72
C GLY A 74 10.99 14.73 -5.58
N ASP A 75 11.99 14.42 -4.78
CA ASP A 75 11.87 13.51 -3.64
C ASP A 75 10.87 13.99 -2.58
N ASP A 76 10.63 15.30 -2.50
CA ASP A 76 9.71 15.91 -1.52
C ASP A 76 8.24 15.53 -1.77
N LEU A 77 7.86 15.33 -3.04
CA LEU A 77 6.50 14.95 -3.42
C LEU A 77 6.40 13.49 -3.88
N PHE A 78 7.52 12.83 -4.12
CA PHE A 78 7.56 11.47 -4.62
C PHE A 78 6.85 10.48 -3.68
N CYS A 79 5.70 10.00 -4.14
CA CYS A 79 4.80 9.12 -3.39
C CYS A 79 4.42 9.68 -2.01
N LEU A 80 4.28 11.00 -1.85
CA LEU A 80 4.04 11.61 -0.53
C LEU A 80 2.73 11.12 0.13
N ALA A 81 1.74 10.71 -0.66
CA ALA A 81 0.51 10.10 -0.11
C ALA A 81 0.80 8.78 0.63
N VAL A 82 1.79 8.00 0.18
CA VAL A 82 2.24 6.77 0.85
C VAL A 82 2.81 7.10 2.23
N ASP A 83 3.65 8.13 2.34
CA ASP A 83 4.24 8.54 3.63
C ASP A 83 3.16 9.02 4.60
N LYS A 84 2.23 9.84 4.11
CA LYS A 84 1.12 10.38 4.90
C LYS A 84 0.24 9.25 5.45
N LEU A 85 -0.10 8.27 4.61
CA LEU A 85 -0.91 7.13 5.05
C LEU A 85 -0.12 6.19 5.97
N ALA A 86 1.17 5.95 5.70
CA ALA A 86 2.01 5.13 6.57
C ALA A 86 2.12 5.74 7.97
N ALA A 87 2.27 7.06 8.06
CA ALA A 87 2.24 7.78 9.34
C ALA A 87 0.84 7.73 9.99
N PHE A 88 -0.23 7.91 9.21
CA PHE A 88 -1.61 7.90 9.72
C PHE A 88 -2.04 6.56 10.34
N TYR A 89 -1.62 5.45 9.71
CA TYR A 89 -1.88 4.08 10.18
C TYR A 89 -0.82 3.55 11.16
N GLU A 90 0.22 4.34 11.46
CA GLU A 90 1.37 3.89 12.25
C GLU A 90 1.95 2.58 11.70
N SER A 91 2.10 2.52 10.38
CA SER A 91 2.48 1.29 9.67
C SER A 91 3.80 0.76 10.21
N ARG A 92 3.82 -0.56 10.46
CA ARG A 92 5.00 -1.28 10.95
C ARG A 92 6.08 -1.43 9.87
N TRP A 93 5.72 -1.15 8.62
CA TRP A 93 6.58 -1.34 7.46
C TRP A 93 6.82 -0.02 6.75
N PRO A 94 8.03 0.20 6.20
CA PRO A 94 8.26 1.36 5.36
C PRO A 94 7.33 1.32 4.15
N GLY A 95 6.81 2.47 3.75
CA GLY A 95 6.00 2.56 2.54
C GLY A 95 6.80 2.20 1.29
N LEU A 96 6.27 1.33 0.44
CA LEU A 96 6.89 0.99 -0.85
C LEU A 96 6.61 2.09 -1.88
N LYS A 97 7.67 2.71 -2.39
CA LYS A 97 7.58 3.76 -3.41
C LYS A 97 8.24 3.28 -4.69
N ILE A 98 7.52 3.41 -5.80
CA ILE A 98 7.96 2.96 -7.12
C ILE A 98 7.88 4.12 -8.11
N GLU A 99 8.97 4.33 -8.85
CA GLU A 99 9.05 5.32 -9.93
C GLU A 99 8.27 4.78 -11.13
N GLN A 100 7.18 5.46 -11.47
CA GLN A 100 6.24 5.15 -12.55
C GLN A 100 5.66 3.73 -12.49
N SER A 101 6.31 2.76 -13.11
CA SER A 101 5.90 1.36 -13.13
C SER A 101 7.03 0.49 -12.60
N PRO A 102 6.72 -0.56 -11.82
CA PRO A 102 7.74 -1.48 -11.33
C PRO A 102 8.26 -2.31 -12.51
N ARG A 103 9.38 -1.86 -13.08
CA ARG A 103 10.04 -2.51 -14.23
C ARG A 103 11.53 -2.67 -13.95
N GLY A 104 12.11 -3.73 -14.47
CA GLY A 104 13.55 -3.96 -14.38
C GLY A 104 13.99 -4.09 -12.92
N SER A 105 14.97 -3.29 -12.48
CA SER A 105 15.48 -3.36 -11.11
C SER A 105 14.44 -3.05 -10.03
N GLN A 106 13.35 -2.35 -10.36
CA GLN A 106 12.28 -2.04 -9.41
C GLN A 106 11.42 -3.26 -9.06
N GLU A 107 11.36 -4.29 -9.91
CA GLU A 107 10.64 -5.54 -9.59
C GLU A 107 11.24 -6.20 -8.34
N LEU A 108 12.57 -6.27 -8.28
CA LEU A 108 13.30 -6.78 -7.11
C LEU A 108 13.09 -5.94 -5.85
N ILE A 109 12.84 -4.64 -5.98
CA ILE A 109 12.51 -3.76 -4.84
C ILE A 109 11.17 -4.17 -4.25
N VAL A 110 10.17 -4.42 -5.10
CA VAL A 110 8.85 -4.88 -4.64
C VAL A 110 8.94 -6.26 -4.02
N GLU A 111 9.67 -7.19 -4.63
CA GLU A 111 9.87 -8.54 -4.08
C GLU A 111 10.50 -8.50 -2.68
N LYS A 112 11.61 -7.79 -2.50
CA LYS A 112 12.27 -7.66 -1.19
C LYS A 112 11.40 -6.98 -0.15
N TRP A 113 10.61 -5.99 -0.57
CA TRP A 113 9.67 -5.34 0.33
C TRP A 113 8.58 -6.32 0.78
N LEU A 114 8.01 -7.10 -0.13
CA LEU A 114 7.02 -8.14 0.19
C LEU A 114 7.61 -9.20 1.12
N GLU A 115 8.83 -9.69 0.85
CA GLU A 115 9.53 -10.62 1.74
C GLU A 115 9.63 -10.07 3.16
N GLY A 116 10.01 -8.80 3.32
CA GLY A 116 10.10 -8.14 4.62
C GLY A 116 8.75 -8.04 5.34
N VAL A 117 7.69 -7.65 4.62
CA VAL A 117 6.33 -7.57 5.16
C VAL A 117 5.86 -8.94 5.63
N LEU A 118 5.94 -9.95 4.76
CA LEU A 118 5.42 -11.29 5.03
C LEU A 118 6.23 -12.04 6.09
N HIS A 119 7.55 -11.89 6.12
CA HIS A 119 8.38 -12.46 7.17
C HIS A 119 7.94 -11.96 8.55
N HIS A 120 7.67 -10.65 8.68
CA HIS A 120 7.21 -10.07 9.94
C HIS A 120 5.82 -10.57 10.34
N VAL A 121 4.87 -10.66 9.39
CA VAL A 121 3.52 -11.19 9.67
C VAL A 121 3.58 -12.65 10.12
N LYS A 122 4.32 -13.50 9.41
CA LYS A 122 4.49 -14.92 9.75
C LYS A 122 5.20 -15.14 11.08
N SER A 123 6.03 -14.20 11.54
CA SER A 123 6.70 -14.30 12.85
C SER A 123 5.80 -13.94 14.04
N LEU A 124 4.65 -13.31 13.79
CA LEU A 124 3.70 -12.88 14.82
C LEU A 124 2.48 -13.82 14.94
N ALA A 125 2.26 -14.70 13.96
CA ALA A 125 1.22 -15.73 13.94
C ALA A 125 1.70 -17.02 14.60
#